data_AF-A0ABD1CTN0-F1
#
_entry.id   AF-A0ABD1CTN0-F1
#
_cell.length_a   1.000
_cell.length_b   1.000
_cell.length_c   1.000
_cell.angle_alpha   90.00
_cell.angle_beta   90.00
_cell.angle_gamma   90.00
#
_symmetry.space_group_name_H-M   'P 1'
#
loop_
_entity.id
_entity.type
_entity.pdbx_description
1 polymer ?
#
loop_
_entity_poly.entity_id
_entity_poly.type
_entity_poly.pdbx_seq_one_letter_code
_entity_poly.pdbx_strand_id
1 'polypeptide(L)' 'MKPTRLGDKARDEPAADKDDETCLIYQEYLADPSYTVGEVLEANQLEVVDFQRFECGEKVKAEDENVRATN' A
#
# COMPACT_ATOMS: atom_id res chain seq x y z
N MET A 1 -0.66 5.23 7.81
CA MET A 1 -0.66 4.46 6.55
C MET A 1 0.75 4.06 6.13
N LYS A 2 1.02 2.76 6.01
CA LYS A 2 2.22 2.18 5.38
C LYS A 2 1.78 0.94 4.58
N PRO A 3 1.05 1.12 3.47
CA PRO A 3 0.56 -0.01 2.68
C PRO A 3 1.72 -0.80 2.08
N THR A 4 1.56 -2.12 2.02
CA THR A 4 2.53 -3.05 1.42
C THR A 4 2.01 -3.68 0.14
N ARG A 5 0.69 -3.61 -0.08
CA ARG A 5 -0.02 -4.14 -1.25
C ARG A 5 -1.28 -3.33 -1.53
N LEU A 6 -1.75 -3.37 -2.77
CA LEU A 6 -2.97 -2.68 -3.18
C LEU A 6 -4.23 -3.31 -2.57
N GLY A 7 -4.40 -4.62 -2.81
CA GLY A 7 -5.59 -5.38 -2.40
C GLY A 7 -6.59 -5.64 -3.51
N ASP A 8 -7.43 -6.64 -3.29
CA ASP A 8 -8.54 -7.04 -4.16
C ASP A 8 -9.79 -7.35 -3.31
N LYS A 9 -10.88 -6.58 -3.50
CA LYS A 9 -12.13 -6.71 -2.74
C LYS A 9 -12.76 -8.10 -2.82
N ALA A 10 -12.47 -8.89 -3.85
CA ALA A 10 -13.04 -10.22 -4.04
C ALA A 10 -12.24 -11.33 -3.32
N ARG A 11 -10.98 -11.07 -2.96
CA ARG A 11 -10.05 -12.09 -2.45
C ARG A 11 -9.46 -11.77 -1.08
N ASP A 12 -9.48 -10.51 -0.70
CA ASP A 12 -8.92 -10.03 0.54
C ASP A 12 -10.01 -9.68 1.55
N GLU A 13 -9.63 -9.70 2.82
CA GLU A 13 -10.44 -9.23 3.94
C GLU A 13 -9.66 -8.16 4.71
N PRO A 14 -10.36 -7.17 5.29
CA PRO A 14 -9.73 -6.19 6.18
C PRO A 14 -9.08 -6.86 7.40
N ALA A 15 -7.99 -6.28 7.89
CA ALA A 15 -7.40 -6.63 9.17
C ALA A 15 -8.39 -6.38 10.34
N ALA A 16 -8.29 -7.20 11.39
CA ALA A 16 -9.16 -7.06 12.56
C ALA A 16 -8.89 -5.76 13.35
N ASP A 17 -7.62 -5.35 13.42
CA ASP A 17 -7.21 -4.04 13.92
C ASP A 17 -6.88 -3.13 12.73
N LYS A 18 -7.42 -1.92 12.77
CA LYS A 18 -7.22 -0.91 11.72
C LYS A 18 -5.77 -0.42 11.68
N ASP A 19 -5.08 -0.40 12.82
CA ASP A 19 -3.69 0.04 12.89
C ASP A 19 -2.72 -0.97 12.25
N ASP A 20 -3.14 -2.24 12.16
CA ASP A 20 -2.39 -3.32 11.54
C ASP A 20 -2.70 -3.50 10.03
N GLU A 21 -3.61 -2.70 9.48
CA GLU A 21 -4.02 -2.83 8.09
C GLU A 21 -2.86 -2.44 7.13
N THR A 22 -2.54 -3.33 6.20
CA THR A 22 -1.45 -3.19 5.23
C THR A 22 -1.93 -3.17 3.77
N CYS A 23 -3.18 -3.51 3.55
CA CYS A 23 -3.88 -3.50 2.27
C CYS A 23 -4.42 -2.11 1.98
N LEU A 24 -3.89 -1.43 0.95
CA LEU A 24 -4.20 -0.03 0.66
C LEU A 24 -5.71 0.25 0.62
N ILE A 25 -6.49 -0.61 -0.06
CA ILE A 25 -7.94 -0.39 -0.23
C ILE A 25 -8.73 -0.42 1.08
N TYR A 26 -8.21 -1.03 2.14
CA TYR A 26 -8.90 -1.13 3.44
C TYR A 26 -8.38 -0.15 4.50
N GLN A 27 -7.25 0.52 4.23
CA GLN A 27 -6.74 1.52 5.15
C GLN A 27 -7.63 2.78 5.18
N GLU A 28 -7.71 3.43 6.34
CA GLU A 28 -8.45 4.68 6.53
C GLU A 28 -7.89 5.82 5.68
N TYR A 29 -8.75 6.47 4.91
CA TYR A 29 -8.35 7.54 4.03
C TYR A 29 -7.80 8.73 4.82
N LEU A 30 -6.55 9.13 4.54
CA LEU A 30 -5.83 10.10 5.35
C LEU A 30 -6.54 11.47 5.46
N ALA A 31 -7.24 11.89 4.41
CA ALA A 31 -7.94 13.18 4.43
C ALA A 31 -9.30 13.11 5.15
N ASP A 32 -9.91 11.93 5.25
CA ASP A 32 -11.14 11.68 6.02
C ASP A 32 -11.17 10.21 6.51
N PRO A 33 -10.82 9.96 7.78
CA PRO A 33 -10.79 8.61 8.36
C PRO A 33 -12.16 7.93 8.45
N SER A 34 -13.26 8.64 8.15
CA SER A 34 -14.60 8.06 8.08
C SER A 34 -14.77 7.09 6.89
N TYR A 35 -13.85 7.14 5.93
CA TYR A 35 -13.84 6.30 4.74
C TYR A 35 -12.52 5.54 4.63
N THR A 36 -12.54 4.42 3.93
CA THR A 36 -11.35 3.72 3.44
C THR A 36 -10.93 4.26 2.08
N VAL A 37 -9.68 4.03 1.68
CA VAL A 37 -9.21 4.37 0.32
C VAL A 37 -10.08 3.69 -0.75
N GLY A 38 -10.46 2.42 -0.53
CA GLY A 38 -11.26 1.65 -1.48
C GLY A 38 -12.68 2.18 -1.67
N GLU A 39 -13.29 2.77 -0.65
CA GLU A 39 -14.60 3.43 -0.75
C GLU A 39 -14.51 4.74 -1.54
N VAL A 40 -13.45 5.53 -1.29
CA VAL A 40 -13.20 6.78 -2.04
C VAL A 40 -12.96 6.49 -3.52
N LEU A 41 -12.17 5.46 -3.84
CA LEU A 41 -11.90 5.07 -5.23
C LEU A 41 -13.18 4.63 -5.96
N GLU A 42 -14.01 3.79 -5.32
CA GLU A 42 -15.26 3.30 -5.90
C GLU A 42 -16.26 4.44 -6.15
N ALA A 43 -16.42 5.35 -5.19
CA ALA A 43 -17.31 6.51 -5.34
C ALA A 43 -16.92 7.43 -6.50
N ASN A 44 -15.64 7.42 -6.90
CA ASN A 44 -15.10 8.23 -7.99
C ASN A 44 -14.89 7.45 -9.29
N GLN A 45 -15.24 6.15 -9.35
CA GLN A 45 -15.01 5.28 -10.50
C GLN A 45 -13.53 5.22 -10.92
N LEU A 46 -12.64 5.20 -9.93
CA LEU A 46 -11.19 5.14 -10.12
C LEU A 46 -10.63 3.82 -9.58
N GLU A 47 -9.49 3.44 -10.12
CA GLU A 47 -8.72 2.29 -9.66
C GLU A 47 -7.25 2.69 -9.56
N VAL A 48 -6.59 2.30 -8.47
CA VAL A 48 -5.14 2.39 -8.35
C VAL A 48 -4.57 1.11 -8.95
N VAL A 49 -3.73 1.22 -9.96
CA VAL A 49 -3.15 0.04 -10.64
C VAL A 49 -1.91 -0.47 -9.93
N ASP A 50 -1.07 0.45 -9.43
CA ASP A 50 0.17 0.14 -8.71
C ASP A 50 0.64 1.34 -7.89
N PHE A 51 1.55 1.12 -6.92
CA PHE A 51 2.20 2.20 -6.18
C PHE A 51 3.62 1.81 -5.76
N GLN A 52 4.49 2.83 -5.65
CA GLN A 52 5.82 2.69 -5.04
C GLN A 52 5.96 3.69 -3.91
N ARG A 53 6.33 3.19 -2.73
CA ARG A 53 6.64 4.02 -1.55
C ARG A 53 8.13 3.92 -1.26
N PHE A 54 8.78 5.07 -1.09
CA PHE A 54 10.17 5.16 -0.63
C PHE A 54 10.22 5.87 0.73
N GLU A 55 11.14 5.45 1.59
CA GLU A 55 11.38 6.04 2.90
C GLU A 55 12.88 6.13 3.16
N CYS A 56 13.38 7.33 3.49
CA CYS A 56 14.81 7.52 3.75
C CYS A 56 15.27 6.62 4.91
N GLY A 57 16.33 5.83 4.67
CA GLY A 57 16.81 4.86 5.64
C GLY A 57 16.05 3.53 5.65
N GLU A 58 15.11 3.32 4.73
CA GLU A 58 14.52 2.00 4.55
C GLU A 58 15.59 0.97 4.15
N LYS A 59 15.48 -0.23 4.74
CA LYS A 59 16.30 -1.34 4.29
C LYS A 59 15.70 -1.82 2.97
N VAL A 60 16.38 -1.52 1.88
CA VAL A 60 16.09 -2.18 0.60
C VAL A 60 16.32 -3.67 0.84
N LYS A 61 15.28 -4.49 0.67
CA LYS A 61 15.50 -5.93 0.49
C LYS A 61 16.25 -6.02 -0.83
N ALA A 62 17.56 -6.15 -0.76
CA ALA A 62 18.38 -6.40 -1.93
C ALA A 62 17.81 -7.65 -2.60
N GLU A 63 17.13 -7.47 -3.73
CA GLU A 63 17.27 -8.44 -4.80
C GLU A 63 18.77 -8.53 -5.07
N ASP A 64 19.31 -9.73 -5.25
CA ASP A 64 20.74 -10.01 -5.46
C ASP A 64 21.36 -9.08 -6.54
N GLU A 65 21.74 -7.86 -6.18
CA GLU A 65 22.45 -6.93 -7.05
C GLU A 65 23.94 -7.21 -6.92
N ASN A 66 24.36 -8.31 -7.54
CA ASN A 66 25.75 -8.49 -7.93
C ASN A 66 26.06 -7.58 -9.13
N VAL A 67 25.95 -6.26 -8.95
CA VAL A 67 26.49 -5.28 -9.91
C VAL A 67 27.74 -4.68 -9.28
N ARG A 68 28.85 -5.35 -9.57
CA ARG A 68 30.21 -4.88 -9.30
C ARG A 68 30.39 -3.47 -9.87
N ALA A 69 30.47 -2.46 -9.01
CA ALA A 69 31.14 -1.21 -9.36
C ALA A 69 32.64 -1.38 -9.11
N THR A 70 33.35 -1.96 -10.08
CA THR A 70 34.78 -1.69 -10.27
C THR A 70 34.93 -0.25 -10.78
N ASN A 71 35.51 0.62 -9.97
CA ASN A 71 36.70 1.42 -10.28
C ASN A 71 37.08 2.31 -9.10
#